data_AF-A0A7Z0RV83-F1
#
_entry.id   AF-A0A7Z0RV83-F1
#
_cell.length_a   1.000
_cell.length_b   1.000
_cell.length_c   1.000
_cell.angle_alpha   90.00
_cell.angle_beta   90.00
_cell.angle_gamma   90.00
#
_symmetry.space_group_name_H-M   'P 1'
#
loop_
_entity.id
_entity.type
_entity.pdbx_description
1 polymer ?
#
loop_
_entity_poly.entity_id
_entity_poly.type
_entity_poly.pdbx_seq_one_letter_code
_entity_poly.pdbx_strand_id
1 'polypeptide(L)'
;MLERFGAVLKASIREGDLAGRYGGEEFLIILPDEIVSGALVMVERFLQRLNTEPVIYVEEKPLYVSASVGIASLADGQFSN
;
A
#
# COMPACT_ATOMS: atom_id res chain seq x y z
N MET A 1 -9.15 2.10 12.64
CA MET A 1 -8.83 1.16 11.54
C MET A 1 -8.06 1.85 10.42
N LEU A 2 -8.67 2.78 9.67
CA LEU A 2 -8.03 3.44 8.52
C LEU A 2 -6.75 4.22 8.87
N GLU A 3 -6.69 4.87 10.04
CA GLU A 3 -5.45 5.53 10.50
C GLU A 3 -4.30 4.55 10.66
N ARG A 4 -4.56 3.38 11.24
CA ARG A 4 -3.54 2.34 11.43
C ARG A 4 -3.20 1.64 10.12
N PHE A 5 -4.16 1.45 9.22
CA PHE A 5 -3.88 1.02 7.84
C PHE A 5 -2.90 1.99 7.16
N GLY A 6 -3.18 3.30 7.23
CA GLY A 6 -2.31 4.34 6.69
C GLY A 6 -0.92 4.35 7.34
N ALA A 7 -0.81 4.09 8.64
CA ALA A 7 0.48 3.98 9.32
C ALA A 7 1.30 2.76 8.84
N VAL A 8 0.65 1.60 8.66
CA VAL A 8 1.30 0.39 8.09
C VAL A 8 1.74 0.64 6.65
N LEU A 9 0.92 1.32 5.85
CA LEU A 9 1.24 1.69 4.48
C LEU A 9 2.44 2.65 4.41
N LYS A 10 2.41 3.72 5.22
CA LYS A 10 3.52 4.68 5.33
C LYS A 10 4.83 4.02 5.77
N ALA A 11 4.75 3.04 6.69
CA ALA A 11 5.91 2.26 7.13
C ALA A 11 6.38 1.22 6.11
N SER A 12 5.70 1.09 4.97
CA SER A 12 6.01 0.13 3.91
C SER A 12 6.55 0.80 2.64
N ILE A 13 6.63 2.13 2.60
CA ILE A 13 7.21 2.90 1.48
C ILE A 13 8.55 3.52 1.87
N ARG A 14 9.40 3.88 0.89
CA ARG A 14 10.69 4.55 1.12
C ARG A 14 10.52 6.07 1.20
N GLU A 15 11.58 6.76 1.62
CA GLU A 15 11.65 8.21 1.51
C GLU A 15 11.58 8.62 0.02
N GLY A 16 10.78 9.64 -0.30
CA GLY A 16 10.52 10.09 -1.67
C GLY A 16 9.26 9.47 -2.30
N ASP A 17 8.79 8.32 -1.82
CA ASP A 17 7.49 7.77 -2.22
C ASP A 17 6.35 8.59 -1.61
N LEU A 18 5.20 8.60 -2.28
CA LEU A 18 3.99 9.25 -1.79
C LEU A 18 2.91 8.22 -1.52
N ALA A 19 2.29 8.26 -0.34
CA ALA A 19 1.09 7.51 -0.04
C ALA A 19 0.00 8.45 0.46
N GLY A 20 -1.22 8.25 -0.02
CA GLY A 20 -2.37 9.08 0.33
C GLY A 20 -3.67 8.29 0.34
N ARG A 21 -4.66 8.82 1.06
CA ARG A 21 -6.04 8.33 1.01
C ARG A 21 -6.75 9.05 -0.13
N TYR A 22 -7.15 8.30 -1.15
CA TYR A 22 -7.84 8.81 -2.33
C TYR A 22 -9.34 9.00 -2.06
N GLY A 23 -9.95 8.04 -1.36
CA GLY A 23 -11.39 7.99 -1.12
C GLY A 23 -11.74 7.34 0.22
N GLY A 24 -13.00 6.93 0.37
CA GLY A 24 -13.54 6.34 1.61
C GLY A 24 -12.60 5.31 2.23
N GLU A 25 -12.29 4.23 1.52
CA GLU A 25 -11.34 3.20 1.97
C GLU A 25 -10.20 2.98 0.96
N GLU A 26 -10.12 3.86 -0.04
CA GLU A 26 -9.18 3.75 -1.16
C GLU A 26 -7.90 4.52 -0.85
N PHE A 27 -6.76 3.87 -1.07
CA PHE A 27 -5.43 4.44 -0.91
C PHE A 27 -4.65 4.38 -2.22
N LEU A 28 -3.81 5.38 -2.45
CA LEU A 28 -2.94 5.48 -3.61
C LEU A 28 -1.49 5.59 -3.15
N ILE A 29 -0.59 4.96 -3.91
CA ILE A 29 0.85 5.08 -3.73
C ILE A 29 1.46 5.51 -5.07
N ILE A 30 2.32 6.52 -5.04
CA ILE A 30 3.13 6.94 -6.18
C ILE A 30 4.57 6.58 -5.84
N LEU A 31 5.21 5.84 -6.74
CA LEU A 31 6.59 5.36 -6.61
C LEU A 31 7.45 6.01 -7.72
N PRO A 32 8.06 7.18 -7.46
CA PRO A 32 8.99 7.78 -8.40
C PRO A 32 10.21 6.87 -8.62
N ASP A 33 10.76 6.89 -9.83
CA ASP A 33 11.96 6.14 -10.20
C ASP A 33 11.89 4.65 -9.83
N GLU A 34 10.73 4.03 -10.02
CA GLU A 34 10.48 2.63 -9.71
C GLU A 34 9.90 1.89 -10.91
N ILE A 35 10.20 0.59 -10.98
CA ILE A 35 9.68 -0.31 -12.01
C ILE A 35 8.65 -1.27 -11.39
N VAL A 36 7.83 -1.89 -12.25
CA VAL A 36 6.72 -2.77 -11.82
C VAL A 36 7.19 -3.88 -10.87
N SER A 37 8.37 -4.47 -11.09
CA SER A 37 8.90 -5.52 -10.21
C SER A 37 9.22 -5.01 -8.80
N GLY A 38 9.77 -3.80 -8.66
CA GLY A 38 10.01 -3.19 -7.36
C GLY A 38 8.71 -2.81 -6.65
N ALA A 39 7.73 -2.30 -7.41
CA ALA A 39 6.38 -2.03 -6.91
C ALA A 39 5.70 -3.30 -6.38
N LEU A 40 5.80 -4.42 -7.11
CA LEU A 40 5.27 -5.72 -6.69
C LEU A 40 5.86 -6.18 -5.35
N VAL A 41 7.19 -6.11 -5.20
CA VAL A 41 7.87 -6.51 -3.96
C VAL A 41 7.40 -5.65 -2.77
N MET A 42 7.24 -4.35 -2.97
CA MET A 42 6.72 -3.45 -1.94
C MET A 42 5.28 -3.81 -1.55
N VAL A 43 4.42 -4.06 -2.55
CA VAL A 43 3.02 -4.44 -2.35
C VAL A 43 2.89 -5.79 -1.64
N GLU A 44 3.66 -6.80 -2.03
CA GLU A 44 3.67 -8.10 -1.37
C GLU A 44 4.06 -7.98 0.11
N ARG A 45 5.10 -7.20 0.41
CA ARG A 45 5.51 -6.92 1.79
C ARG A 45 4.40 -6.22 2.58
N PHE A 46 3.74 -5.24 1.98
CA PHE A 46 2.63 -4.52 2.61
C PHE A 46 1.45 -5.46 2.92
N LEU A 47 1.03 -6.27 1.95
CA LEU A 47 -0.04 -7.24 2.11
C LEU A 47 0.30 -8.33 3.13
N GLN A 48 1.54 -8.81 3.15
CA GLN A 48 2.00 -9.75 4.17
C GLN A 48 1.86 -9.14 5.57
N ARG A 49 2.30 -7.90 5.78
CA ARG A 49 2.17 -7.23 7.10
C ARG A 49 0.72 -7.09 7.53
N LEU A 50 -0.18 -6.69 6.64
CA LEU A 50 -1.61 -6.59 6.95
C LEU A 50 -2.23 -7.94 7.35
N ASN A 51 -1.76 -9.03 6.75
CA ASN A 51 -2.26 -10.37 7.04
C ASN A 51 -1.67 -10.97 8.32
N THR A 52 -0.45 -10.58 8.72
CA THR A 52 0.25 -11.15 9.88
C THR A 52 0.12 -10.32 11.15
N GLU A 53 -0.12 -9.01 11.03
CA GLU A 53 -0.23 -8.10 12.16
C GLU A 53 -1.66 -7.54 12.29
N PRO A 54 -2.29 -7.59 13.47
CA PRO A 54 -3.59 -6.99 13.65
C PRO A 54 -3.51 -5.47 13.51
N VAL A 55 -4.44 -4.90 12.73
CA VAL A 55 -4.54 -3.45 12.54
C VAL A 55 -5.11 -2.81 13.80
N ILE A 56 -6.07 -3.45 14.48
CA ILE A 56 -6.60 -2.98 15.76
C ILE A 56 -7.03 -4.18 16.62
N TYR A 57 -7.31 -3.92 17.89
CA TYR A 57 -8.01 -4.84 18.78
C TYR A 57 -9.39 -4.27 19.11
N VAL A 58 -10.42 -5.11 19.03
CA VAL A 58 -11.80 -4.77 19.39
C VAL A 58 -12.24 -5.78 20.43
N GLU A 59 -12.58 -5.31 21.64
CA GLU A 59 -12.92 -6.20 22.78
C GLU A 59 -11.85 -7.28 23.00
N GLU A 60 -10.58 -6.87 23.00
CA GLU A 60 -9.39 -7.73 23.13
C GLU A 60 -9.18 -8.76 22.00
N LYS A 61 -10.05 -8.79 20.98
CA LYS A 61 -9.89 -9.66 19.81
C LYS A 61 -9.12 -8.93 18.70
N PRO A 62 -8.11 -9.57 18.09
CA PRO A 62 -7.37 -8.97 16.99
C PRO A 62 -8.24 -8.88 15.73
N LEU A 63 -8.22 -7.71 15.07
CA LEU A 63 -8.84 -7.51 13.76
C LEU A 63 -7.76 -7.42 12.69
N TYR A 64 -7.77 -8.41 11.80
CA TYR A 64 -6.95 -8.45 10.59
C TYR A 64 -7.74 -7.92 9.41
N VAL A 65 -7.03 -7.37 8.43
CA VAL A 65 -7.63 -6.81 7.23
C VAL A 65 -6.84 -7.28 6.03
N SER A 66 -7.53 -7.49 4.91
CA SER A 66 -6.89 -7.70 3.61
C SER A 66 -7.12 -6.47 2.74
N ALA A 67 -6.32 -6.35 1.68
CA ALA A 67 -6.48 -5.31 0.68
C ALA A 67 -6.27 -5.91 -0.71
N SER A 68 -6.94 -5.34 -1.71
CA SER A 68 -6.66 -5.58 -3.12
C SER A 68 -5.86 -4.40 -3.68
N VAL A 69 -4.83 -4.68 -4.48
CA VAL A 69 -3.94 -3.65 -5.02
C VAL A 69 -3.81 -3.84 -6.52
N GLY A 70 -4.06 -2.76 -7.27
CA GLY A 70 -3.72 -2.65 -8.69
C GLY A 70 -2.42 -1.89 -8.87
N ILE A 71 -1.59 -2.29 -9.82
CA ILE A 71 -0.33 -1.63 -10.16
C ILE A 71 -0.41 -1.19 -11.62
N ALA A 72 0.02 0.05 -11.89
CA ALA A 72 0.18 0.60 -13.22
C ALA A 72 1.51 1.34 -13.31
N SER A 73 2.21 1.23 -14.45
CA SER A 73 3.47 1.91 -14.71
C SER A 73 3.36 2.80 -15.95
N LEU A 74 4.04 3.95 -15.92
CA LEU A 74 4.13 4.84 -17.09
C LEU A 74 4.88 4.17 -18.25
N ALA A 75 5.82 3.27 -17.97
CA ALA A 75 6.54 2.53 -19.00
C ALA A 75 5.61 1.61 -19.81
N ASP A 76 4.53 1.11 -19.19
CA ASP A 76 3.59 0.19 -19.83
C ASP A 76 2.62 0.91 -20.78
N GLY A 77 2.43 2.22 -20.58
CA GLY A 77 1.46 3.02 -21.32
C GLY A 77 1.94 3.51 -22.69
N GLN A 78 3.18 3.24 -23.09
CA GLN A 78 3.79 3.76 -24.33
C GLN A 78 3.55 5.27 -24.52
N PHE A 79 3.60 6.05 -23.44
CA PHE A 79 3.44 7.49 -23.51
C PHE A 79 4.69 8.09 -24.19
N SER A 80 4.67 8.17 -25.52
CA SER A 80 5.57 9.07 -26.27
C SER A 80 5.05 10.48 -26.10
N ASN A 81 5.93 11.37 -25.67
CA ASN A 81 5.73 12.82 -25.81
C ASN A 81 6.07 13.26 -27.23
#